data_AF-A0A832Y4G7-F1
#
_entry.id   AF-A0A832Y4G7-F1
#
_cell.length_a   1.000
_cell.length_b   1.000
_cell.length_c   1.000
_cell.angle_alpha   90.00
_cell.angle_beta   90.00
_cell.angle_gamma   90.00
#
_symmetry.space_group_name_H-M   'P 1'
#
loop_
_entity.id
_entity.type
_entity.pdbx_description
1 polymer ?
#
loop_
_entity_poly.entity_id
_entity_poly.type
_entity_poly.pdbx_seq_one_letter_code
_entity_poly.pdbx_strand_id
1 'polypeptide(L)'
;MQTERLTTLRDKLLSPWPGIWEGTWKRRNLLGGHIFRIEVLMFGLLVIAIPYFGSNIIAAANGVTFWNPEITLDRQIPVIGWMIAPYMALYLFYPATLICNPRDDRHRLELIAGVQMLSLATIFCSLFFLAF
;
A
#
# COMPACT_ATOMS: atom_id res chain seq x y z
N MET A 1 -16.75 -4.14 36.41
CA MET A 1 -16.13 -2.83 36.12
C MET A 1 -15.54 -2.90 34.71
N GLN A 2 -16.26 -2.38 33.72
CA GLN A 2 -15.70 -2.16 32.38
C GLN A 2 -14.87 -0.88 32.44
N THR A 3 -13.55 -1.01 32.30
CA THR A 3 -12.67 0.14 32.11
C THR A 3 -12.92 0.65 30.70
N GLU A 4 -13.72 1.71 30.54
CA GLU A 4 -13.77 2.49 29.30
C GLU A 4 -12.37 3.04 29.04
N ARG A 5 -11.59 2.33 28.23
CA ARG A 5 -10.32 2.82 27.71
C ARG A 5 -10.69 3.92 26.72
N LEU A 6 -10.41 5.17 27.06
CA LEU A 6 -10.49 6.30 26.12
C LEU A 6 -9.65 5.94 24.88
N THR A 7 -10.32 5.54 23.80
CA THR A 7 -9.64 5.18 22.55
C THR A 7 -9.18 6.46 21.88
N THR A 8 -7.87 6.68 21.84
CA THR A 8 -7.31 7.84 21.16
C THR A 8 -7.50 7.70 19.64
N LEU A 9 -7.45 8.82 18.90
CA LEU A 9 -7.50 8.77 17.42
C LEU A 9 -6.41 7.87 16.85
N ARG A 10 -5.22 7.86 17.47
CA ARG A 10 -4.12 6.96 17.14
C ARG A 10 -4.52 5.49 17.28
N ASP A 11 -5.18 5.12 18.38
CA ASP A 11 -5.62 3.74 18.60
C ASP A 11 -6.66 3.31 17.56
N LYS A 12 -7.57 4.22 17.18
CA LYS A 12 -8.56 3.96 16.12
C LYS A 12 -7.93 3.85 14.72
N LEU A 13 -6.87 4.60 14.45
CA LEU A 13 -6.13 4.54 13.18
C LEU A 13 -5.23 3.31 13.05
N LEU A 14 -4.63 2.85 14.14
CA LEU A 14 -3.70 1.71 14.13
C LEU A 14 -4.38 0.37 14.39
N SER A 15 -5.56 0.37 15.00
CA SER A 15 -6.35 -0.85 15.14
C SER A 15 -6.96 -1.28 13.79
N PRO A 16 -7.17 -2.59 13.58
CA PRO A 16 -7.91 -3.07 12.43
C PRO A 16 -9.30 -2.42 12.40
N TRP A 17 -9.58 -1.68 11.33
CA TRP A 17 -10.90 -1.10 11.11
C TRP A 17 -12.01 -2.17 11.07
N PRO A 18 -13.06 -1.99 11.90
CA PRO A 18 -14.23 -2.86 11.88
C PRO A 18 -14.91 -2.78 10.51
N GLY A 19 -15.43 -3.91 10.02
CA GLY A 19 -16.02 -4.04 8.68
C GLY A 19 -15.01 -4.33 7.55
N ILE A 20 -13.84 -3.69 7.54
CA ILE A 20 -12.82 -3.97 6.52
C ILE A 20 -12.05 -5.24 6.85
N TRP A 21 -11.54 -5.34 8.08
CA TRP A 21 -10.68 -6.47 8.48
C TRP A 21 -11.42 -7.57 9.21
N GLU A 22 -12.67 -7.37 9.62
CA GLU A 22 -13.41 -8.36 10.42
C GLU A 22 -13.58 -9.70 9.68
N GLY A 23 -13.93 -9.65 8.39
CA GLY A 23 -14.07 -10.85 7.57
C GLY A 23 -12.73 -11.59 7.39
N THR A 24 -11.69 -10.84 7.03
CA THR A 24 -10.32 -11.34 6.89
C THR A 24 -9.80 -11.94 8.19
N TRP A 25 -10.10 -11.31 9.33
CA TRP A 25 -9.69 -11.78 10.66
C TRP A 25 -10.39 -13.08 11.08
N LYS A 26 -11.68 -13.24 10.75
CA LYS A 26 -12.40 -14.51 10.94
C LYS A 26 -11.80 -15.64 10.10
N ARG A 27 -11.32 -15.32 8.90
CA ARG A 27 -10.69 -16.27 7.96
C ARG A 27 -9.18 -16.44 8.16
N ARG A 28 -8.60 -15.83 9.19
CA ARG A 28 -7.13 -15.69 9.31
C ARG A 28 -6.34 -16.99 9.38
N ASN A 29 -6.98 -18.09 9.75
CA ASN A 29 -6.33 -19.41 9.86
C ASN A 29 -6.65 -20.33 8.66
N LEU A 30 -7.47 -19.90 7.70
CA LEU A 30 -7.80 -20.69 6.52
C LEU A 30 -6.55 -20.96 5.67
N LEU A 31 -6.46 -22.18 5.13
CA LEU A 31 -5.30 -22.70 4.41
C LEU A 31 -4.00 -22.43 5.16
N GLY A 32 -3.94 -22.75 6.46
CA GLY A 32 -2.74 -22.50 7.27
C GLY A 32 -2.37 -21.02 7.39
N GLY A 33 -3.35 -20.12 7.27
CA GLY A 33 -3.18 -18.68 7.34
C GLY A 33 -2.66 -18.00 6.08
N HIS A 34 -2.60 -18.71 4.96
CA HIS A 34 -2.24 -18.12 3.66
C HIS A 34 -3.34 -17.21 3.10
N ILE A 35 -4.62 -17.52 3.36
CA ILE A 35 -5.74 -16.70 2.89
C ILE A 35 -5.65 -15.28 3.43
N PHE A 36 -5.34 -15.12 4.71
CA PHE A 36 -5.15 -13.80 5.34
C PHE A 36 -4.16 -12.92 4.56
N ARG A 37 -3.00 -13.48 4.21
CA ARG A 37 -1.93 -12.75 3.51
C ARG A 37 -2.36 -12.37 2.10
N ILE A 38 -3.05 -13.27 1.40
CA ILE A 38 -3.59 -12.99 0.06
C ILE A 38 -4.61 -11.85 0.15
N GLU A 39 -5.53 -11.90 1.10
CA GLU A 39 -6.54 -10.85 1.29
C GLU A 39 -5.92 -9.49 1.60
N VAL A 40 -4.91 -9.45 2.48
CA VAL A 40 -4.17 -8.22 2.80
C VAL A 40 -3.38 -7.71 1.58
N LEU A 41 -2.74 -8.60 0.81
CA LEU A 41 -2.04 -8.24 -0.43
C LEU A 41 -3.01 -7.63 -1.43
N MET A 42 -4.15 -8.27 -1.66
CA MET A 42 -5.16 -7.78 -2.60
C MET A 42 -5.73 -6.43 -2.16
N PHE A 43 -5.97 -6.25 -0.86
CA PHE A 43 -6.37 -4.94 -0.34
C PHE A 43 -5.30 -3.88 -0.62
N GLY A 44 -4.03 -4.16 -0.31
CA GLY A 44 -2.92 -3.24 -0.59
C GLY A 44 -2.81 -2.91 -2.07
N LEU A 45 -2.85 -3.91 -2.95
CA LEU A 45 -2.81 -3.72 -4.39
C LEU A 45 -3.95 -2.83 -4.87
N LEU A 46 -5.19 -3.09 -4.46
CA LEU A 46 -6.32 -2.28 -4.92
C LEU A 46 -6.28 -0.86 -4.36
N VAL A 47 -6.09 -0.71 -3.05
CA VAL A 47 -6.22 0.59 -2.38
C VAL A 47 -4.99 1.47 -2.57
N ILE A 48 -3.82 0.91 -2.90
CA ILE A 48 -2.63 1.69 -3.23
C ILE A 48 -2.53 1.91 -4.75
N ALA A 49 -2.67 0.85 -5.55
CA ALA A 49 -2.45 0.97 -6.99
C ALA A 49 -3.55 1.81 -7.65
N ILE A 50 -4.83 1.67 -7.26
CA ILE A 50 -5.91 2.42 -7.91
C ILE A 50 -5.74 3.94 -7.71
N PRO A 51 -5.55 4.47 -6.49
CA PRO A 51 -5.33 5.91 -6.32
C PRO A 51 -4.05 6.41 -7.01
N TYR A 52 -2.96 5.65 -6.92
CA TYR A 52 -1.68 6.02 -7.54
C TYR A 52 -1.76 6.07 -9.07
N PHE A 53 -2.22 4.98 -9.71
CA PHE A 53 -2.34 4.96 -11.17
C PHE A 53 -3.46 5.89 -11.64
N GLY A 54 -4.57 5.96 -10.90
CA GLY A 54 -5.68 6.86 -11.21
C GLY A 54 -5.24 8.32 -11.24
N SER A 55 -4.52 8.79 -10.21
CA SER A 55 -4.03 10.17 -10.19
C SER A 55 -3.04 10.46 -11.32
N ASN A 56 -2.16 9.51 -11.64
CA ASN A 56 -1.22 9.64 -12.76
C ASN A 56 -1.92 9.67 -14.13
N ILE A 57 -2.95 8.83 -14.33
CA ILE A 57 -3.75 8.83 -15.57
C ILE A 57 -4.47 10.16 -15.75
N ILE A 58 -5.07 10.69 -14.67
CA ILE A 58 -5.73 12.00 -14.68
C ILE A 58 -4.72 13.10 -15.01
N ALA A 59 -3.56 13.13 -14.35
CA ALA A 59 -2.53 14.13 -14.61
C ALA A 59 -2.03 14.08 -16.07
N ALA A 60 -1.76 12.88 -16.59
CA ALA A 60 -1.36 12.67 -17.97
C ALA A 60 -2.43 13.16 -18.97
N ALA A 61 -3.71 12.90 -18.71
CA ALA A 61 -4.81 13.36 -19.55
C ALA A 61 -4.98 14.89 -19.56
N ASN A 62 -4.57 15.57 -18.48
CA ASN A 62 -4.61 17.02 -18.36
C ASN A 62 -3.28 17.71 -18.76
N GLY A 63 -2.28 16.95 -19.22
CA GLY A 63 -0.96 17.48 -19.56
C GLY A 63 -0.19 18.05 -18.36
N VAL A 64 -0.57 17.66 -17.14
CA VAL A 64 0.05 18.16 -15.91
C VAL A 64 1.19 17.22 -15.52
N THR A 65 2.41 17.75 -15.54
CA THR A 65 3.58 17.11 -14.95
C THR A 65 4.15 18.04 -13.90
N PHE A 66 4.00 17.71 -12.61
CA PHE A 66 4.48 18.55 -11.51
C PHE A 66 6.01 18.76 -11.58
N TRP A 67 6.76 17.71 -11.93
CA TRP A 67 8.20 17.77 -12.08
C TRP A 67 8.69 16.77 -13.14
N ASN A 68 9.35 17.27 -14.18
CA ASN A 68 10.13 16.47 -15.11
C ASN A 68 11.62 16.77 -14.90
N PRO A 69 12.39 15.90 -14.23
CA PRO A 69 13.81 16.09 -14.02
C PRO A 69 14.67 15.82 -15.26
N GLU A 70 14.07 15.45 -16.40
CA GLU A 70 14.78 15.16 -17.64
C GLU A 70 15.64 16.36 -18.08
N ILE A 71 16.94 16.13 -18.24
CA ILE A 71 17.90 17.06 -18.80
C ILE A 71 18.37 16.57 -20.17
N THR A 72 19.06 17.44 -20.93
CA THR A 72 19.53 17.11 -22.28
C THR A 72 20.46 15.87 -22.31
N LEU A 73 21.19 15.61 -21.22
CA LEU A 73 22.07 14.45 -21.10
C LEU A 73 21.29 13.12 -21.17
N ASP A 74 20.07 13.06 -20.64
CA ASP A 74 19.26 11.84 -20.63
C ASP A 74 18.89 11.37 -22.04
N ARG A 75 18.79 12.29 -23.00
CA ARG A 75 18.52 11.98 -24.42
C ARG A 75 19.75 11.50 -25.18
N GLN A 76 20.95 11.72 -24.63
CA GLN A 76 22.22 11.36 -25.25
C GLN A 76 22.71 9.97 -24.80
N ILE A 77 22.24 9.49 -23.64
CA ILE A 77 22.59 8.17 -23.12
C ILE A 77 21.60 7.14 -23.68
N PRO A 78 22.06 6.12 -24.43
CA PRO A 78 21.16 5.10 -24.96
C PRO A 78 20.53 4.29 -23.82
N VAL A 79 19.24 3.97 -23.96
CA VAL A 79 18.50 3.17 -22.98
C VAL A 79 19.14 1.78 -22.84
N ILE A 80 19.57 1.45 -21.63
CA ILE A 80 20.03 0.11 -21.28
C ILE A 80 18.81 -0.66 -20.75
N GLY A 81 18.12 -1.38 -21.65
CA GLY A 81 16.81 -1.98 -21.35
C GLY A 81 16.78 -2.87 -20.10
N TRP A 82 17.87 -3.57 -19.75
CA TRP A 82 17.90 -4.42 -18.57
C TRP A 82 17.88 -3.64 -17.24
N MET A 83 18.22 -2.35 -17.23
CA MET A 83 18.21 -1.51 -16.02
C MET A 83 16.82 -1.30 -15.43
N ILE A 84 15.76 -1.64 -16.17
CA ILE A 84 14.40 -1.69 -15.62
C ILE A 84 14.25 -2.81 -14.58
N ALA A 85 14.99 -3.91 -14.70
CA ALA A 85 14.81 -5.08 -13.85
C ALA A 85 15.16 -4.81 -12.37
N PRO A 86 16.31 -4.18 -12.02
CA PRO A 86 16.60 -3.77 -10.64
C PRO A 86 15.53 -2.85 -10.04
N TYR A 87 14.98 -1.92 -10.84
CA TYR A 87 13.89 -1.05 -10.40
C TYR A 87 12.61 -1.85 -10.14
N MET A 88 12.25 -2.75 -11.05
CA MET A 88 11.07 -3.61 -10.89
C MET A 88 11.23 -4.59 -9.71
N ALA A 89 12.45 -5.01 -9.39
CA ALA A 89 12.74 -5.84 -8.24
C ALA A 89 12.40 -5.15 -6.90
N LEU A 90 12.43 -3.81 -6.83
CA LEU A 90 11.98 -3.09 -5.64
C LEU A 90 10.49 -3.36 -5.35
N TYR A 91 9.67 -3.56 -6.38
CA TYR A 91 8.26 -3.90 -6.20
C TYR A 91 8.05 -5.32 -5.68
N LEU A 92 9.04 -6.22 -5.78
CA LEU A 92 8.97 -7.55 -5.19
C LEU A 92 8.99 -7.52 -3.66
N PHE A 93 9.46 -6.43 -3.04
CA PHE A 93 9.39 -6.27 -1.59
C PHE A 93 7.95 -6.27 -1.06
N TYR A 94 6.98 -5.77 -1.84
CA TYR A 94 5.57 -5.78 -1.43
C TYR A 94 5.06 -7.21 -1.23
N PRO A 95 5.03 -8.11 -2.23
CA PRO A 95 4.62 -9.49 -2.01
C PRO A 95 5.58 -10.26 -1.07
N ALA A 96 6.88 -9.96 -1.07
CA ALA A 96 7.84 -10.65 -0.21
C ALA A 96 7.57 -10.40 1.29
N THR A 97 7.28 -9.16 1.69
CA THR A 97 6.94 -8.84 3.09
C THR A 97 5.68 -9.58 3.56
N LEU A 98 4.70 -9.75 2.66
CA LEU A 98 3.48 -10.51 2.90
C LEU A 98 3.72 -12.02 2.99
N ILE A 99 4.61 -12.58 2.16
CA ILE A 99 4.95 -14.00 2.17
C ILE A 99 5.77 -14.38 3.42
N CYS A 100 6.70 -13.52 3.83
CA CYS A 100 7.62 -13.77 4.94
C CYS A 100 7.05 -13.42 6.33
N ASN A 101 5.92 -12.71 6.42
CA ASN A 101 5.31 -12.30 7.68
C ASN A 101 4.97 -13.51 8.59
N PRO A 102 5.45 -13.60 9.84
CA PRO A 102 5.08 -14.68 10.77
C PRO A 102 3.56 -14.80 10.98
N ARG A 103 3.06 -16.03 11.23
CA ARG A 103 1.60 -16.31 11.20
C ARG A 103 0.88 -16.11 12.53
N ASP A 104 1.53 -15.56 13.54
CA ASP A 104 0.90 -15.25 14.82
C ASP A 104 0.08 -13.96 14.75
N ASP A 105 -0.87 -13.83 15.68
CA ASP A 105 -1.84 -12.74 15.64
C ASP A 105 -1.19 -11.37 15.84
N ARG A 106 -0.03 -11.26 16.51
CA ARG A 106 0.68 -9.99 16.65
C ARG A 106 1.23 -9.50 15.30
N HIS A 107 1.98 -10.34 14.58
CA HIS A 107 2.54 -9.94 13.28
C HIS A 107 1.47 -9.71 12.21
N ARG A 108 0.33 -10.40 12.32
CA ARG A 108 -0.86 -10.13 11.48
C ARG A 108 -1.45 -8.74 11.73
N LEU A 109 -1.52 -8.32 12.99
CA LEU A 109 -1.98 -6.97 13.35
C LEU A 109 -1.00 -5.89 12.88
N GLU A 110 0.31 -6.12 13.04
CA GLU A 110 1.35 -5.22 12.55
C GLU A 110 1.28 -5.08 11.01
N LEU A 111 1.04 -6.18 10.31
CA LEU A 111 0.86 -6.18 8.86
C LEU A 111 -0.39 -5.39 8.43
N ILE A 112 -1.53 -5.59 9.11
CA ILE A 112 -2.76 -4.80 8.86
C ILE A 112 -2.47 -3.32 9.06
N ALA A 113 -1.88 -2.95 10.20
CA ALA A 113 -1.58 -1.55 10.52
C ALA A 113 -0.65 -0.92 9.47
N GLY A 114 0.39 -1.65 9.04
CA GLY A 114 1.31 -1.19 8.01
C GLY A 114 0.62 -0.91 6.67
N VAL A 115 -0.13 -1.87 6.15
CA VAL A 115 -0.85 -1.71 4.86
C VAL A 115 -1.94 -0.65 4.96
N GLN A 116 -2.67 -0.60 6.07
CA GLN A 116 -3.70 0.40 6.32
C GLN A 116 -3.15 1.83 6.31
N MET A 117 -2.04 2.07 7.01
CA MET A 117 -1.39 3.38 7.05
C MET A 117 -0.78 3.76 5.70
N LEU A 118 -0.19 2.80 4.98
CA LEU A 118 0.34 3.03 3.63
C LEU A 118 -0.79 3.38 2.64
N SER A 119 -1.94 2.71 2.74
CA SER A 119 -3.13 3.02 1.96
C SER A 119 -3.65 4.42 2.25
N LEU A 120 -3.74 4.82 3.53
CA LEU A 120 -4.13 6.18 3.90
C LEU A 120 -3.17 7.24 3.35
N ALA A 121 -1.87 7.01 3.48
CA ALA A 121 -0.85 7.92 2.97
C ALA A 121 -0.96 8.07 1.45
N THR A 122 -1.13 6.95 0.72
CA THR A 122 -1.33 6.97 -0.73
C THR A 122 -2.57 7.78 -1.11
N ILE A 123 -3.71 7.51 -0.47
CA ILE A 123 -4.96 8.24 -0.75
C ILE A 123 -4.78 9.73 -0.46
N PHE A 124 -4.21 10.09 0.69
CA PHE A 124 -3.95 11.48 1.05
C PHE A 124 -3.07 12.18 0.02
N CYS A 125 -1.93 11.57 -0.35
CA CYS A 125 -1.01 12.12 -1.33
C CYS A 125 -1.65 12.24 -2.73
N SER A 126 -2.37 11.22 -3.19
CA SER A 126 -3.07 11.25 -4.47
C SER A 126 -4.15 12.34 -4.52
N LEU A 127 -4.92 12.50 -3.45
CA LEU A 127 -5.94 13.56 -3.37
C LEU A 127 -5.30 14.95 -3.32
N PHE A 128 -4.23 15.12 -2.55
CA PHE A 128 -3.49 16.38 -2.48
C PHE A 128 -2.92 16.75 -3.85
N PHE A 129 -2.25 15.81 -4.52
CA PHE A 129 -1.69 16.00 -5.86
C PHE A 129 -2.75 16.34 -6.93
N LEU A 130 -3.98 15.85 -6.78
CA LEU A 130 -5.07 16.19 -7.71
C LEU A 130 -5.73 17.53 -7.39
N ALA A 131 -5.64 18.01 -6.15
CA ALA A 131 -6.28 19.24 -5.70
C ALA A 131 -5.41 20.48 -5.85
N PHE A 132 -4.08 20.33 -5.87
CA PHE A 132 -3.09 21.42 -5.89
C PHE A 132 -1.98 21.13 -6.90
#